data_AF-A0A0D0CJU2-F1
#
_entry.id   AF-A0A0D0CJU2-F1
#
_cell.length_a   1.000
_cell.length_b   1.000
_cell.length_c   1.000
_cell.angle_alpha   90.00
_cell.angle_beta   90.00
_cell.angle_gamma   90.00
#
_symmetry.space_group_name_H-M   'P 1'
#
loop_
_entity.id
_entity.type
_entity.pdbx_description
1 polymer ?
#
loop_
_entity_poly.entity_id
_entity_poly.type
_entity_poly.pdbx_seq_one_letter_code
_entity_poly.pdbx_strand_id
1 'polypeptide(L)' 'MSYRLSTPVKPLIWVEAAVESHKGSRVEYTVKCKAQFKGRSSANNVEIWVPVPDDADSPKFMVC' A
#
# COMPACT_ATOMS: atom_id res chain seq x y z
N MET A 1 5.19 -32.00 1.65
CA MET A 1 6.56 -31.57 1.32
C MET A 1 6.57 -30.05 1.25
N SER A 2 7.44 -29.40 2.01
CA SER A 2 7.57 -27.93 2.05
C SER A 2 8.95 -27.55 1.53
N TYR A 3 8.99 -26.57 0.61
CA TYR A 3 10.24 -26.04 0.09
C TYR A 3 10.37 -24.55 0.43
N ARG A 4 11.61 -24.09 0.50
CA ARG A 4 11.96 -22.67 0.64
C ARG A 4 12.95 -22.34 -0.47
N LEU A 5 12.57 -21.43 -1.36
CA LEU A 5 13.39 -20.97 -2.46
C LEU A 5 13.47 -19.45 -2.43
N SER A 6 14.67 -18.91 -2.58
CA SER A 6 14.90 -17.47 -2.76
C SER A 6 15.09 -17.16 -4.24
N THR A 7 14.22 -16.34 -4.80
CA THR A 7 14.34 -15.84 -6.19
C THR A 7 14.64 -14.34 -6.16
N PRO A 8 15.62 -13.86 -6.95
CA PRO A 8 15.90 -12.42 -7.06
C PRO A 8 14.89 -11.80 -8.03
N VAL A 9 13.68 -11.52 -7.54
CA VAL A 9 12.61 -10.85 -8.29
C VAL A 9 12.20 -9.57 -7.58
N LYS A 10 11.71 -8.60 -8.36
CA LYS A 10 11.08 -7.43 -7.75
C LYS A 10 9.77 -7.83 -7.06
N PRO A 11 9.35 -7.14 -5.99
CA PRO A 11 8.10 -7.44 -5.31
C PRO A 11 6.91 -7.32 -6.27
N LEU A 12 6.04 -8.33 -6.28
CA LEU A 12 4.91 -8.41 -7.22
C LEU A 12 3.88 -7.29 -7.00
N ILE A 13 3.73 -6.85 -5.76
CA ILE A 13 2.92 -5.70 -5.38
C ILE A 13 3.88 -4.73 -4.71
N TRP A 14 4.02 -3.55 -5.30
CA TRP A 14 4.87 -2.49 -4.81
C TRP A 14 4.00 -1.33 -4.33
N VAL A 15 4.19 -0.94 -3.08
CA VAL A 15 3.40 0.12 -2.45
C VAL A 15 4.33 1.28 -2.12
N GLU A 16 4.01 2.45 -2.67
CA GLU A 16 4.65 3.72 -2.34
C GLU A 16 3.67 4.51 -1.49
N ALA A 17 4.03 4.78 -0.24
CA ALA A 17 3.24 5.62 0.66
C ALA A 17 4.02 6.92 0.95
N ALA A 18 3.35 8.05 0.75
CA ALA A 18 3.83 9.35 1.19
C ALA A 18 2.88 9.88 2.27
N VAL A 19 3.47 10.41 3.34
CA VAL A 19 2.75 10.96 4.49
C VAL A 19 3.06 12.44 4.56
N GLU A 20 2.03 13.26 4.46
CA GLU A 20 2.12 14.70 4.62
C GLU A 20 1.40 15.11 5.89
N SER A 21 2.17 15.51 6.90
CA SER A 21 1.64 15.96 8.18
C SER A 21 1.53 17.49 8.20
N HIS A 22 0.31 18.01 8.22
CA HIS A 22 0.06 19.43 8.48
C HIS A 22 -0.06 19.66 9.98
N LYS A 23 0.86 20.45 10.56
CA LYS A 23 0.93 20.72 12.00
C LYS A 23 -0.44 21.15 12.54
N GLY A 24 -1.01 20.32 13.41
CA GLY A 24 -2.22 20.62 14.20
C GLY A 24 -3.56 20.54 13.45
N SER A 25 -3.60 20.07 12.20
CA SER A 25 -4.85 20.05 11.43
C SER A 25 -5.20 18.69 10.83
N ARG A 26 -4.30 18.10 10.02
CA ARG A 26 -4.62 16.90 9.25
C ARG A 26 -3.36 16.14 8.85
N VAL A 27 -3.54 14.84 8.62
CA VAL A 27 -2.54 13.97 8.03
C VAL A 27 -3.09 13.46 6.71
N GLU A 28 -2.31 13.60 5.64
CA GLU A 28 -2.68 13.13 4.31
C GLU A 28 -1.78 11.97 3.91
N TYR A 29 -2.41 10.88 3.47
CA TYR A 29 -1.75 9.66 3.03
C TYR A 29 -1.95 9.51 1.52
N THR A 30 -0.87 9.66 0.76
CA THR A 30 -0.87 9.33 -0.67
C THR A 30 -0.30 7.94 -0.84
N VAL A 31 -1.16 6.96 -1.16
CA VAL A 31 -0.76 5.57 -1.35
C VAL A 31 -0.88 5.20 -2.82
N LYS A 32 0.25 4.85 -3.46
CA LYS A 32 0.33 4.41 -4.85
C LYS A 32 0.69 2.94 -4.89
N CYS A 33 -0.16 2.14 -5.53
CA CYS A 33 0.03 0.71 -5.66
C CYS A 33 0.41 0.37 -7.11
N LYS A 34 1.54 -0.31 -7.29
CA LYS A 34 2.05 -0.76 -8.57
C LYS A 34 2.10 -2.28 -8.60
N ALA A 35 1.41 -2.87 -9.57
CA ALA A 35 1.52 -4.29 -9.90
C ALA A 35 2.77 -4.52 -10.77
N GLN A 36 3.67 -5.40 -10.33
CA GLN A 36 4.88 -5.78 -11.05
C GLN A 36 4.82 -7.25 -11.52
N PHE A 37 3.71 -7.62 -12.13
CA PHE A 37 3.50 -8.93 -12.74
C PHE A 37 3.06 -8.77 -14.20
N LYS A 38 2.99 -9.89 -14.92
CA LYS A 38 2.55 -9.90 -16.32
C LYS A 38 1.10 -9.40 -16.40
N GLY A 39 0.79 -8.51 -17.33
CA GLY A 39 -0.56 -7.90 -17.43
C GLY A 39 -1.73 -8.88 -17.67
N ARG A 40 -1.46 -10.14 -18.04
CA ARG A 40 -2.49 -11.19 -18.13
C ARG A 40 -2.86 -11.80 -16.78
N SER A 41 -2.04 -11.57 -15.76
CA SER A 41 -2.29 -12.03 -14.40
C SER A 41 -3.06 -10.95 -13.64
N SER A 42 -3.93 -11.34 -12.72
CA SER A 42 -4.59 -10.47 -11.76
C SER A 42 -4.32 -10.98 -10.34
N ALA A 43 -4.21 -10.07 -9.39
CA ALA A 43 -4.13 -10.41 -7.96
C ALA A 43 -5.53 -10.25 -7.35
N ASN A 44 -6.02 -11.29 -6.69
CA ASN A 44 -7.33 -11.31 -6.05
C ASN A 44 -7.17 -11.10 -4.53
N ASN A 45 -8.17 -10.48 -3.90
CA ASN A 45 -8.22 -10.29 -2.44
C ASN A 45 -6.97 -9.59 -1.87
N VAL A 46 -6.48 -8.56 -2.57
CA VAL A 46 -5.35 -7.76 -2.09
C VAL A 46 -5.85 -6.75 -1.06
N GLU A 47 -5.34 -6.87 0.16
CA GLU A 47 -5.59 -5.93 1.24
C GLU A 47 -4.29 -5.18 1.57
N ILE A 48 -4.37 -3.85 1.64
CA ILE A 48 -3.23 -2.99 1.97
C ILE A 48 -3.55 -2.27 3.27
N TRP A 49 -2.84 -2.67 4.32
CA TRP A 49 -2.98 -2.11 5.65
C TRP A 49 -2.09 -0.87 5.77
N VAL A 50 -2.72 0.28 5.99
CA VAL A 50 -2.04 1.56 6.20
C VAL A 50 -2.22 1.95 7.66
N PRO A 51 -1.14 1.99 8.47
CA PRO A 51 -1.25 2.41 9.85
C PRO A 51 -1.52 3.92 9.92
N VAL A 52 -2.48 4.30 10.75
CA VAL A 52 -2.84 5.69 11.04
C VAL A 52 -2.57 6.00 12.52
N PRO A 53 -2.37 7.27 12.90
CA PRO A 53 -2.30 7.69 14.29
C PRO A 53 -3.57 7.34 15.04
N ASP A 54 -3.45 7.06 16.33
CA ASP A 54 -4.59 6.73 17.20
C ASP A 54 -5.55 7.91 17.40
N ASP A 55 -5.08 9.15 17.23
CA ASP A 55 -5.85 10.38 17.33
C ASP A 55 -6.50 10.82 16.00
N ALA A 56 -6.38 10.00 14.94
CA ALA A 56 -6.98 10.29 13.65
C ALA A 56 -8.51 10.21 13.71
N ASP A 57 -9.16 11.36 13.68
CA ASP A 57 -10.62 11.49 13.62
C ASP A 57 -11.06 11.91 12.21
N SER A 58 -12.15 11.35 11.69
CA SER A 58 -12.71 11.61 10.36
C SER A 58 -11.85 11.23 9.13
N PRO A 59 -11.73 9.93 8.78
CA PRO A 59 -11.05 9.50 7.57
C PRO A 59 -11.81 9.90 6.30
N LYS A 60 -11.09 10.43 5.30
CA LYS A 60 -11.62 10.72 3.97
C LYS A 60 -10.77 10.05 2.91
N PHE A 61 -11.41 9.23 2.08
CA PHE A 61 -10.76 8.57 0.96
C PHE A 61 -11.03 9.35 -0.32
N MET A 62 -9.97 9.81 -0.98
CA MET A 62 -10.03 10.34 -2.33
C MET A 62 -9.37 9.33 -3.25
N VAL A 63 -10.14 8.74 -4.16
CA VAL A 63 -9.62 7.85 -5.20
C VAL A 63 -9.31 8.74 -6.40
N CYS A 64 -8.02 8.80 -6.77
CA CYS A 64 -7.54 9.47 -7.97
C CYS A 64 -7.27 8.45 -9.08
#